data_AF-A0A9W8UI08-F1
#
_entry.id   AF-A0A9W8UI08-F1
#
_cell.length_a   1.000
_cell.length_b   1.000
_cell.length_c   1.000
_cell.angle_alpha   90.00
_cell.angle_beta   90.00
_cell.angle_gamma   90.00
#
_symmetry.space_group_name_H-M   'P 1'
#
loop_
_entity.id
_entity.type
_entity.pdbx_description
1 polymer ?
#
loop_
_entity_poly.entity_id
_entity_poly.type
_entity_poly.pdbx_seq_one_letter_code
_entity_poly.pdbx_strand_id
1 'polypeptide(L)'
;MSGKVPPERMAELRRGSKLRQRLQEEIEDATQSVHSTEDNIRYHYQQLSYIQAYEVDPVKRHRDMAYWQSNINQLQAQMTTLQHRLSVAVQDLRDFEEATAEISERAGRDEQT
;
A
#
# COMPACT_ATOMS: atom_id res chain seq x y z
N MET A 1 43.55 11.42 -9.12
CA MET A 1 43.15 10.07 -9.59
C MET A 1 41.64 10.10 -9.78
N SER A 2 41.17 10.10 -11.03
CA SER A 2 39.74 10.25 -11.35
C SER A 2 38.98 8.99 -10.90
N GLY A 3 38.28 9.07 -9.77
CA GLY A 3 37.42 8.01 -9.22
C GLY A 3 36.19 7.74 -10.09
N LYS A 4 36.40 7.15 -11.26
CA LYS A 4 35.31 6.68 -12.12
C LYS A 4 34.81 5.36 -11.55
N VAL A 5 33.57 5.36 -11.07
CA VAL A 5 32.85 4.15 -10.67
C VAL A 5 32.84 3.18 -11.87
N PRO A 6 33.25 1.91 -11.68
CA PRO A 6 33.22 0.93 -12.75
C PRO A 6 31.83 0.80 -13.38
N PRO A 7 31.71 0.59 -14.70
CA PRO A 7 30.43 0.52 -15.40
C PRO A 7 29.49 -0.57 -14.85
N GLU A 8 30.03 -1.66 -14.31
CA GLU A 8 29.29 -2.73 -13.65
C GLU A 8 28.64 -2.23 -12.34
N ARG A 9 29.42 -1.57 -11.47
CA ARG A 9 28.92 -0.94 -10.22
C ARG A 9 27.89 0.15 -10.52
N MET A 10 28.04 0.91 -11.62
CA MET A 10 27.02 1.87 -12.08
C MET A 10 25.73 1.19 -12.56
N ALA A 11 25.80 0.01 -13.16
CA ALA A 11 24.62 -0.73 -13.60
C ALA A 11 23.84 -1.30 -12.41
N GLU A 12 24.53 -1.79 -11.38
CA GLU A 12 23.94 -2.26 -10.12
C GLU A 12 23.24 -1.13 -9.37
N LEU A 13 23.90 0.02 -9.20
CA LEU A 13 23.30 1.21 -8.57
C LEU A 13 22.03 1.66 -9.29
N ARG A 14 22.03 1.66 -10.64
CA ARG A 14 20.83 1.96 -11.43
C ARG A 14 19.73 0.94 -11.25
N ARG A 15 20.06 -0.36 -11.15
CA ARG A 15 19.06 -1.42 -10.89
C ARG A 15 18.45 -1.27 -9.51
N GLY A 16 19.27 -1.04 -8.48
CA GLY A 16 18.80 -0.78 -7.11
C GLY A 16 17.90 0.46 -7.04
N SER A 17 18.32 1.58 -7.66
CA SER A 17 17.50 2.80 -7.72
C SER A 17 16.14 2.57 -8.41
N LYS A 18 16.09 1.79 -9.48
CA LYS A 18 14.83 1.45 -10.17
C LYS A 18 13.93 0.55 -9.32
N LEU A 19 14.50 -0.41 -8.60
CA LEU A 19 13.74 -1.28 -7.70
C LEU A 19 13.13 -0.46 -6.55
N ARG A 20 13.93 0.41 -5.93
CA ARG A 20 13.46 1.33 -4.89
C ARG A 20 12.28 2.18 -5.36
N GLN A 21 12.41 2.78 -6.55
CA GLN A 21 11.34 3.61 -7.12
C GLN A 21 10.05 2.80 -7.32
N ARG A 22 10.14 1.58 -7.85
CA ARG A 22 8.96 0.72 -8.03
C ARG A 22 8.29 0.35 -6.71
N LEU A 23 9.07 0.05 -5.67
CA LEU A 23 8.52 -0.25 -4.34
C LEU A 23 7.83 0.98 -3.75
N GLN A 24 8.37 2.18 -3.97
CA GLN A 24 7.71 3.43 -3.56
C GLN A 24 6.39 3.67 -4.31
N GLU A 25 6.37 3.48 -5.63
CA GLU A 25 5.16 3.57 -6.46
C GLU A 25 4.11 2.55 -6.00
N GLU A 26 4.51 1.30 -5.72
CA GLU A 26 3.58 0.27 -5.21
C GLU A 26 2.99 0.62 -3.84
N ILE A 27 3.79 1.18 -2.93
CA ILE A 27 3.31 1.66 -1.63
C ILE A 27 2.31 2.81 -1.82
N GLU A 28 2.59 3.76 -2.71
CA GLU A 28 1.69 4.88 -3.01
C GLU A 28 0.34 4.39 -3.55
N ASP A 29 0.36 3.50 -4.55
CA ASP A 29 -0.84 2.90 -5.14
C ASP A 29 -1.66 2.10 -4.10
N ALA A 30 -0.98 1.31 -3.26
CA ALA A 30 -1.62 0.54 -2.21
C ALA A 30 -2.23 1.45 -1.14
N THR A 31 -1.53 2.53 -0.77
CA THR A 31 -2.01 3.53 0.19
C THR A 31 -3.25 4.24 -0.34
N GLN A 32 -3.25 4.64 -1.61
CA GLN A 32 -4.42 5.27 -2.24
C GLN A 32 -5.61 4.31 -2.30
N SER A 33 -5.36 3.04 -2.60
CA SER A 33 -6.40 2.00 -2.62
C SER A 33 -7.04 1.82 -1.24
N VAL A 34 -6.22 1.76 -0.18
CA VAL A 34 -6.69 1.68 1.22
C VAL A 34 -7.59 2.87 1.55
N HIS A 35 -7.14 4.10 1.30
CA HIS A 35 -7.92 5.31 1.61
C HIS A 35 -9.25 5.36 0.84
N SER A 36 -9.22 5.02 -0.46
CA SER A 36 -10.43 4.96 -1.28
C SER A 36 -11.44 3.94 -0.74
N THR A 37 -10.97 2.76 -0.30
CA THR A 37 -11.84 1.75 0.31
C THR A 37 -12.42 2.24 1.64
N GLU A 38 -11.65 2.93 2.48
CA GLU A 38 -12.16 3.53 3.73
C GLU A 38 -13.23 4.60 3.50
N ASP A 39 -13.02 5.46 2.50
CA ASP A 39 -13.99 6.49 2.12
C ASP A 39 -15.29 5.85 1.63
N ASN A 40 -15.19 4.80 0.82
CA ASN A 40 -16.35 4.04 0.37
C ASN A 40 -17.10 3.39 1.53
N ILE A 41 -16.40 2.73 2.47
CA ILE A 41 -17.02 2.15 3.66
C ILE A 41 -17.76 3.23 4.46
N ARG A 42 -17.13 4.38 4.71
CA ARG A 42 -17.75 5.51 5.41
C ARG A 42 -19.00 6.00 4.71
N TYR A 43 -18.95 6.19 3.39
CA TYR A 43 -20.12 6.56 2.59
C TYR A 43 -21.27 5.55 2.73
N HIS A 44 -20.98 4.25 2.71
CA HIS A 44 -22.01 3.22 2.82
C HIS A 44 -22.66 3.19 4.21
N TYR A 45 -21.87 3.42 5.27
CA TYR A 45 -22.42 3.60 6.62
C TYR A 45 -23.35 4.82 6.72
N GLN A 46 -23.03 5.92 6.02
CA GLN A 46 -23.92 7.08 5.95
C GLN A 46 -25.23 6.73 5.25
N GLN A 47 -25.20 5.95 4.17
CA GLN A 47 -26.42 5.47 3.48
C GLN A 47 -27.28 4.61 4.41
N LEU A 48 -26.68 3.68 5.16
CA LEU A 48 -27.40 2.88 6.15
C LEU A 48 -28.09 3.74 7.20
N SER A 49 -27.36 4.72 7.76
CA SER A 49 -27.89 5.65 8.75
C SER A 49 -29.07 6.47 8.19
N TYR A 50 -28.94 6.95 6.95
CA TYR A 50 -30.01 7.68 6.27
C TYR A 50 -31.26 6.81 6.08
N ILE A 51 -31.12 5.59 5.56
CA ILE A 51 -32.25 4.67 5.35
C ILE A 51 -32.94 4.33 6.68
N GLN A 52 -32.15 4.07 7.72
CA GLN A 52 -32.68 3.78 9.06
C GLN A 52 -33.51 4.94 9.63
N ALA A 53 -33.12 6.18 9.34
CA ALA A 53 -33.78 7.38 9.85
C ALA A 53 -35.00 7.82 9.02
N TYR A 54 -34.96 7.67 7.69
CA TYR A 54 -35.90 8.35 6.79
C TYR A 54 -36.74 7.44 5.89
N GLU A 55 -36.35 6.18 5.64
CA GLU A 55 -37.16 5.30 4.80
C GLU A 55 -38.36 4.78 5.60
N VAL A 56 -39.57 5.10 5.18
CA VAL A 56 -40.81 4.79 5.90
C VAL A 56 -41.41 3.44 5.51
N ASP A 57 -41.13 2.95 4.30
CA ASP A 57 -41.57 1.63 3.87
C ASP A 57 -40.68 0.55 4.50
N PRO A 58 -41.22 -0.33 5.37
CA PRO A 58 -40.43 -1.33 6.07
C PRO A 58 -39.83 -2.39 5.13
N VAL A 59 -40.51 -2.72 4.03
CA VAL A 59 -40.03 -3.71 3.06
C VAL A 59 -38.86 -3.13 2.28
N LYS A 60 -39.01 -1.88 1.81
CA LYS A 60 -37.94 -1.17 1.12
C LYS A 60 -36.75 -0.92 2.04
N ARG A 61 -36.99 -0.46 3.28
CA ARG A 61 -35.94 -0.26 4.29
C ARG A 61 -35.13 -1.53 4.51
N HIS A 62 -35.79 -2.67 4.73
CA HIS A 62 -35.10 -3.93 4.97
C HIS A 62 -34.24 -4.36 3.76
N ARG A 63 -34.80 -4.25 2.55
CA ARG A 63 -34.09 -4.57 1.31
C ARG A 63 -32.87 -3.68 1.10
N ASP A 64 -33.02 -2.37 1.22
CA ASP A 64 -31.95 -1.41 0.96
C ASP A 64 -30.85 -1.52 2.03
N MET A 65 -31.23 -1.70 3.30
CA MET A 65 -30.26 -1.97 4.37
C MET A 65 -29.47 -3.25 4.13
N ALA A 66 -30.12 -4.34 3.69
CA ALA A 66 -29.43 -5.59 3.36
C ALA A 66 -28.43 -5.41 2.21
N TYR A 67 -28.80 -4.64 1.17
CA TYR A 67 -27.93 -4.29 0.06
C TYR A 67 -26.67 -3.54 0.54
N TRP A 68 -26.85 -2.45 1.28
CA TRP A 68 -25.72 -1.64 1.77
C TRP A 68 -24.84 -2.41 2.76
N GLN A 69 -25.44 -3.22 3.65
CA GLN A 69 -24.68 -4.07 4.57
C GLN A 69 -23.83 -5.10 3.83
N SER A 70 -24.36 -5.69 2.75
CA SER A 70 -23.59 -6.63 1.92
C SER A 70 -22.37 -5.95 1.28
N ASN A 71 -22.55 -4.75 0.72
CA ASN A 71 -21.45 -3.98 0.13
C ASN A 71 -20.40 -3.59 1.18
N ILE A 72 -20.81 -3.19 2.40
CA ILE A 72 -19.86 -2.89 3.49
C ILE A 72 -19.02 -4.12 3.83
N ASN A 73 -19.65 -5.30 3.95
CA ASN A 73 -18.92 -6.53 4.26
C ASN A 73 -17.91 -6.87 3.16
N GLN A 74 -18.28 -6.68 1.89
CA GLN A 74 -17.36 -6.87 0.75
C GLN A 74 -16.18 -5.89 0.79
N LEU A 75 -16.46 -4.61 1.03
CA LEU A 75 -15.42 -3.58 1.13
C LEU A 75 -14.49 -3.84 2.32
N GLN A 76 -15.01 -4.29 3.47
CA GLN A 76 -14.20 -4.68 4.62
C GLN A 76 -13.28 -5.87 4.32
N ALA A 77 -13.77 -6.87 3.58
CA ALA A 77 -12.93 -7.99 3.14
C ALA A 77 -11.82 -7.53 2.18
N GLN A 78 -12.13 -6.61 1.26
CA GLN A 78 -11.13 -5.99 0.38
C GLN A 78 -10.12 -5.17 1.17
N MET A 79 -10.56 -4.40 2.16
CA MET A 79 -9.73 -3.57 3.03
C MET A 79 -8.63 -4.39 3.72
N THR A 80 -8.98 -5.54 4.29
CA THR A 80 -8.00 -6.44 4.93
C THR A 80 -6.91 -6.87 3.93
N THR A 81 -7.30 -7.22 2.70
CA THR A 81 -6.35 -7.60 1.64
C THR A 81 -5.45 -6.43 1.25
N LEU A 82 -6.01 -5.23 1.12
CA LEU A 82 -5.26 -4.02 0.75
C LEU A 82 -4.28 -3.61 1.85
N GLN A 83 -4.71 -3.62 3.11
CA GLN A 83 -3.85 -3.36 4.26
C GLN A 83 -2.70 -4.37 4.36
N HIS A 84 -2.98 -5.65 4.11
CA HIS A 84 -1.94 -6.67 4.06
C HIS A 84 -0.92 -6.39 2.94
N ARG A 85 -1.38 -6.10 1.72
CA ARG A 85 -0.51 -5.75 0.59
C ARG A 85 0.35 -4.53 0.87
N LEU A 86 -0.23 -3.47 1.44
CA LEU A 86 0.50 -2.28 1.83
C LEU A 86 1.59 -2.60 2.88
N SER A 87 1.25 -3.42 3.88
CA SER A 87 2.21 -3.86 4.90
C SER A 87 3.38 -4.64 4.28
N VAL A 88 3.12 -5.51 3.32
CA VAL A 88 4.17 -6.27 2.62
C VAL A 88 5.05 -5.32 1.79
N ALA A 89 4.46 -4.44 0.99
CA ALA A 89 5.23 -3.50 0.15
C ALA A 89 6.11 -2.56 1.00
N VAL A 90 5.61 -2.08 2.14
CA VAL A 90 6.39 -1.30 3.11
C VAL A 90 7.55 -2.10 3.70
N GLN A 91 7.33 -3.38 4.00
CA GLN A 91 8.39 -4.25 4.51
C GLN A 91 9.46 -4.50 3.44
N ASP A 92 9.06 -4.80 2.20
CA ASP A 92 9.98 -5.03 1.08
C ASP A 92 10.88 -3.83 0.82
N LEU A 93 10.34 -2.60 0.92
CA LEU A 93 11.15 -1.38 0.81
C LEU A 93 12.16 -1.25 1.96
N ARG A 94 11.76 -1.57 3.19
CA ARG A 94 12.67 -1.53 4.35
C ARG A 94 13.78 -2.55 4.22
N ASP A 95 13.45 -3.78 3.86
CA ASP A 95 14.42 -4.86 3.66
C ASP A 95 15.41 -4.51 2.55
N PHE A 96 14.92 -3.89 1.47
CA PHE A 96 15.77 -3.39 0.39
C PHE A 96 16.72 -2.27 0.87
N GLU A 97 16.23 -1.31 1.65
CA GLU A 97 17.04 -0.22 2.19
C GLU A 97 18.09 -0.73 3.20
N GLU A 98 17.75 -1.69 4.05
CA GLU A 98 18.68 -2.36 4.97
C GLU A 98 19.76 -3.13 4.22
N ALA A 99 19.39 -3.96 3.24
CA ALA A 99 20.36 -4.70 2.41
C ALA A 99 21.31 -3.75 1.66
N THR A 100 20.81 -2.62 1.18
CA THR A 100 21.63 -1.62 0.49
C THR A 100 22.61 -0.92 1.46
N ALA A 101 22.18 -0.65 2.69
CA ALA A 101 23.02 -0.07 3.73
C ALA A 101 24.15 -1.05 4.14
N GLU A 102 23.82 -2.32 4.37
CA GLU A 102 24.81 -3.35 4.71
C GLU A 102 25.90 -3.51 3.66
N ILE A 103 25.53 -3.52 2.37
CA ILE A 103 26.48 -3.61 1.26
C ILE A 103 27.41 -2.38 1.26
N SER A 104 26.86 -1.20 1.52
CA SER A 104 27.62 0.05 1.58
C SER A 104 28.62 0.06 2.74
N GLU A 105 28.22 -0.45 3.92
CA GLU A 105 29.11 -0.57 5.08
C GLU A 105 30.24 -1.58 4.84
N ARG A 106 29.95 -2.74 4.24
CA ARG A 106 30.97 -3.76 3.93
C ARG A 106 31.98 -3.21 2.92
N ALA A 107 31.51 -2.55 1.86
CA ALA A 107 32.38 -1.91 0.87
C ALA A 107 33.31 -0.85 1.50
N GLY A 108 32.82 -0.07 2.47
CA GLY A 108 33.64 0.91 3.18
C GLY A 108 34.71 0.31 4.09
N ARG A 109 34.48 -0.90 4.62
CA ARG A 109 35.48 -1.63 5.43
C ARG A 109 36.56 -2.29 4.56
N ASP A 110 36.16 -2.87 3.43
CA ASP A 110 37.10 -3.50 2.48
C ASP A 110 38.02 -2.47 1.79
N GLU A 111 37.59 -1.21 1.66
CA GLU A 111 38.41 -0.10 1.13
C GLU A 111 39.40 0.48 2.18
N GLN A 112 39.30 0.11 3.47
CA GLN A 112 40.15 0.60 4.57
C GLN A 112 41.25 -0.38 5.02
N THR A 113 41.23 -1.64 4.56
CA THR A 113 42.24 -2.68 4.82
C THR A 113 43.15 -2.88 3.61
#